data_AF-A0A9X3MWP7-F1
#
_entry.id   AF-A0A9X3MWP7-F1
#
_cell.length_a   1.000
_cell.length_b   1.000
_cell.length_c   1.000
_cell.angle_alpha   90.00
_cell.angle_beta   90.00
_cell.angle_gamma   90.00
#
_symmetry.space_group_name_H-M   'P 1'
#
loop_
_entity.id
_entity.type
_entity.pdbx_description
1 polymer ?
#
loop_
_entity_poly.entity_id
_entity_poly.type
_entity_poly.pdbx_seq_one_letter_code
_entity_poly.pdbx_strand_id
1 'polypeptide(L)'
;MQDVFARNLPFMLDLARSAPTPDNPSSHLAVTIPDFVPVTFPTSYGTPQTVEVNAKRSLGAVTLKWQIEGSPTVYSGTTDEFNGGSRYGKSGVVFHHMRGSVAGFKAGDKVKVWFEAGGKSSDPFTFTASAAGRGNRVLVLSAEDYTGLSPNTAPFAGPAALATYTDALADAGIPADVYDIDAQGRTQADLLGILSHYKAVVWYTSLDDFVRDPGQTIGVSKMFDDQMNSIRDYINEGGKVLVTGQRALSGAWSQYSYNPLGRVPDKPQCTSNTGAAATGQLENCVQVSNDFLQYWMGAYAQATQASTEAAVGALTIAGQAPLESSFKLTNQAFLRRFTPTSSSLSPAAFPAFADSKASFLVSGSTNAVGVSTGSTQLWGFGLENIADRATRATVIRQGLGSLGVDPYTQTTGGVAGAVPATLGLTLGANASFGGFTPGVTKTYTAAMTANVISSAGDATLTVADPSTNHTDHLVNGSFFLPQPLGGLGVVKTYAGPVSNDAVTIPFTQVINQTDGLRTGAYSKTLTFTLSTTSP
;
A
#
# COMPACT_ATOMS: atom_id res chain seq x y z
N MET A 1 -16.39 13.60 -51.54
CA MET A 1 -17.35 14.02 -50.49
C MET A 1 -18.25 12.85 -50.06
N GLN A 2 -18.89 12.13 -50.99
CA GLN A 2 -19.74 10.97 -50.67
C GLN A 2 -19.01 9.84 -49.91
N ASP A 3 -17.78 9.50 -50.31
CA ASP A 3 -17.02 8.42 -49.64
C ASP A 3 -16.64 8.78 -48.20
N VAL A 4 -16.37 10.06 -47.94
CA VAL A 4 -16.10 10.56 -46.58
C VAL A 4 -17.37 10.47 -45.73
N PHE A 5 -18.52 10.84 -46.29
CA PHE A 5 -19.80 10.69 -45.62
C PHE A 5 -20.10 9.21 -45.30
N ALA A 6 -19.96 8.31 -46.28
CA ALA A 6 -20.23 6.89 -46.10
C ALA A 6 -19.33 6.24 -45.02
N ARG A 7 -18.06 6.64 -44.94
CA ARG A 7 -17.12 6.17 -43.91
C ARG A 7 -17.49 6.65 -42.51
N ASN A 8 -18.03 7.86 -42.37
CA ASN A 8 -18.38 8.44 -41.07
C ASN A 8 -19.82 8.16 -40.64
N LEU A 9 -20.69 7.73 -41.55
CA LEU A 9 -22.11 7.47 -41.28
C LEU A 9 -22.34 6.51 -40.10
N PRO A 10 -21.63 5.36 -39.97
CA PRO A 10 -21.82 4.46 -38.82
C PRO A 10 -21.52 5.14 -37.48
N PHE A 11 -20.43 5.92 -37.39
CA PHE A 11 -20.06 6.67 -36.18
C PHE A 11 -21.11 7.75 -35.82
N MET A 12 -21.61 8.48 -36.80
CA MET A 12 -22.66 9.48 -36.57
C MET A 12 -23.97 8.84 -36.09
N LEU A 13 -24.34 7.67 -36.63
CA LEU A 13 -25.50 6.91 -36.18
C LEU A 13 -25.31 6.37 -34.76
N ASP A 14 -24.12 5.88 -34.42
CA ASP A 14 -23.78 5.46 -33.07
C ASP A 14 -23.93 6.60 -32.05
N LEU A 15 -23.42 7.79 -32.38
CA LEU A 15 -23.56 8.96 -31.52
C LEU A 15 -25.04 9.32 -31.30
N ALA A 16 -25.84 9.35 -32.36
CA ALA A 16 -27.27 9.64 -32.28
C ALA A 16 -28.04 8.59 -31.45
N ARG A 17 -27.71 7.30 -31.62
CA ARG A 17 -28.31 6.19 -30.87
C ARG A 17 -27.87 6.14 -29.40
N SER A 18 -26.70 6.69 -29.08
CA SER A 18 -26.16 6.76 -27.73
C SER A 18 -26.78 7.88 -26.88
N ALA A 19 -27.36 8.90 -27.51
CA ALA A 19 -27.94 10.06 -26.83
C ALA A 19 -28.93 9.71 -25.69
N PRO A 20 -29.87 8.75 -25.82
CA PRO A 20 -30.76 8.38 -24.71
C PRO A 20 -30.11 7.52 -23.62
N THR A 21 -28.98 6.85 -23.90
CA THR A 21 -28.26 5.97 -22.97
C THR A 21 -26.77 6.28 -22.97
N PRO A 22 -26.36 7.48 -22.52
CA PRO A 22 -24.96 7.91 -22.62
C PRO A 22 -24.01 7.07 -21.74
N ASP A 23 -24.53 6.32 -20.77
CA ASP A 23 -23.82 5.33 -19.95
C ASP A 23 -23.71 3.94 -20.61
N ASN A 24 -24.41 3.73 -21.71
CA ASN A 24 -24.33 2.53 -22.54
C ASN A 24 -24.43 2.90 -24.04
N PRO A 25 -23.37 3.51 -24.60
CA PRO A 25 -23.42 4.01 -25.97
C PRO A 25 -23.53 2.88 -27.00
N SER A 26 -24.23 3.16 -28.09
CA SER A 26 -24.26 2.31 -29.29
C SER A 26 -22.90 2.35 -29.97
N SER A 27 -22.41 1.20 -30.42
CA SER A 27 -21.20 1.10 -31.22
C SER A 27 -21.34 0.01 -32.27
N HIS A 28 -21.22 0.39 -33.55
CA HIS A 28 -21.14 -0.56 -34.68
C HIS A 28 -19.89 -1.44 -34.63
N LEU A 29 -18.88 -1.05 -33.83
CA LEU A 29 -17.69 -1.87 -33.55
C LEU A 29 -17.91 -2.91 -32.43
N ALA A 30 -19.15 -3.03 -31.91
CA ALA A 30 -19.52 -3.95 -30.83
C ALA A 30 -18.71 -3.78 -29.53
N VAL A 31 -18.20 -2.57 -29.27
CA VAL A 31 -17.53 -2.22 -28.02
C VAL A 31 -18.57 -1.95 -26.94
N THR A 32 -18.44 -2.60 -25.80
CA THR A 32 -19.26 -2.34 -24.61
C THR A 32 -18.44 -1.58 -23.58
N ILE A 33 -19.07 -0.62 -22.89
CA ILE A 33 -18.41 0.11 -21.81
C ILE A 33 -18.64 -0.64 -20.50
N PRO A 34 -17.57 -1.02 -19.77
CA PRO A 34 -17.68 -1.74 -18.51
C PRO A 34 -18.40 -0.89 -17.46
N ASP A 35 -19.03 -1.56 -16.50
CA ASP A 35 -19.72 -0.91 -15.38
C ASP A 35 -18.73 -0.28 -14.38
N PHE A 36 -17.54 -0.90 -14.26
CA PHE A 36 -16.45 -0.48 -13.40
C PHE A 36 -15.11 -0.58 -14.15
N VAL A 37 -14.23 0.38 -13.92
CA VAL A 37 -12.81 0.31 -14.30
C VAL A 37 -11.96 0.65 -13.08
N PRO A 38 -11.53 -0.36 -12.30
CA PRO A 38 -10.64 -0.15 -11.16
C PRO A 38 -9.28 0.40 -11.61
N VAL A 39 -8.74 1.35 -10.86
CA VAL A 39 -7.33 1.73 -10.99
C VAL A 39 -6.51 0.72 -10.21
N THR A 40 -5.64 0.00 -10.89
CA THR A 40 -4.88 -1.11 -10.32
C THR A 40 -3.42 -0.73 -10.13
N PHE A 41 -2.82 -1.29 -9.08
CA PHE A 41 -1.41 -1.17 -8.75
C PHE A 41 -0.95 -2.42 -8.00
N PRO A 42 0.31 -2.87 -8.19
CA PRO A 42 0.77 -4.16 -7.66
C PRO A 42 1.20 -4.08 -6.19
N THR A 43 1.52 -2.88 -5.69
CA THR A 43 2.21 -2.70 -4.41
C THR A 43 1.64 -1.53 -3.64
N SER A 44 1.50 -1.69 -2.32
CA SER A 44 1.09 -0.64 -1.39
C SER A 44 2.25 -0.28 -0.46
N TYR A 45 2.57 1.01 -0.33
CA TYR A 45 3.61 1.54 0.57
C TYR A 45 3.06 2.13 1.87
N GLY A 46 1.75 2.03 2.12
CA GLY A 46 1.18 2.59 3.32
C GLY A 46 -0.19 2.05 3.65
N THR A 47 -0.54 2.20 4.92
CA THR A 47 -1.84 1.81 5.47
C THR A 47 -2.42 3.00 6.26
N PRO A 48 -3.69 3.38 6.03
CA PRO A 48 -4.61 2.73 5.09
C PRO A 48 -4.28 3.03 3.61
N GLN A 49 -4.64 2.12 2.71
CA GLN A 49 -4.43 2.22 1.27
C GLN A 49 -5.65 2.80 0.56
N THR A 50 -5.48 3.93 -0.13
CA THR A 50 -6.52 4.48 -1.01
C THR A 50 -6.65 3.63 -2.27
N VAL A 51 -7.88 3.29 -2.66
CA VAL A 51 -8.19 2.58 -3.92
C VAL A 51 -9.23 3.37 -4.70
N GLU A 52 -9.20 3.25 -6.02
CA GLU A 52 -10.09 4.03 -6.91
C GLU A 52 -10.77 3.14 -7.95
N VAL A 53 -12.01 3.49 -8.31
CA VAL A 53 -12.74 2.93 -9.45
C VAL A 53 -13.47 4.03 -10.22
N ASN A 54 -13.39 3.97 -11.55
CA ASN A 54 -14.35 4.66 -12.40
C ASN A 54 -15.61 3.81 -12.52
N ALA A 55 -16.76 4.32 -12.05
CA ALA A 55 -18.02 3.59 -12.07
C ALA A 55 -19.12 4.36 -12.83
N LYS A 56 -20.07 3.65 -13.43
CA LYS A 56 -21.30 4.27 -13.97
C LYS A 56 -22.13 4.82 -12.82
N ARG A 57 -22.53 6.09 -12.90
CA ARG A 57 -23.40 6.71 -11.89
C ARG A 57 -24.77 6.03 -11.77
N SER A 58 -25.27 5.45 -12.86
CA SER A 58 -26.56 4.73 -12.89
C SER A 58 -26.60 3.48 -12.02
N LEU A 59 -25.44 2.97 -11.55
CA LEU A 59 -25.37 1.85 -10.62
C LEU A 59 -25.72 2.23 -9.16
N GLY A 60 -25.75 3.53 -8.85
CA GLY A 60 -26.01 4.03 -7.50
C GLY A 60 -24.76 4.03 -6.61
N ALA A 61 -24.95 3.79 -5.31
CA ALA A 61 -23.87 3.85 -4.34
C ALA A 61 -22.86 2.71 -4.54
N VAL A 62 -21.57 3.06 -4.62
CA VAL A 62 -20.47 2.11 -4.79
C VAL A 62 -19.92 1.69 -3.43
N THR A 63 -19.85 0.38 -3.21
CA THR A 63 -19.29 -0.22 -2.00
C THR A 63 -17.91 -0.80 -2.32
N LEU A 64 -16.92 -0.48 -1.49
CA LEU A 64 -15.59 -1.09 -1.54
C LEU A 64 -15.62 -2.41 -0.77
N LYS A 65 -15.01 -3.46 -1.33
CA LYS A 65 -14.78 -4.75 -0.68
C LYS A 65 -13.31 -5.12 -0.74
N TRP A 66 -12.81 -5.76 0.31
CA TRP A 66 -11.47 -6.35 0.28
C TRP A 66 -11.35 -7.59 1.14
N GLN A 67 -10.36 -8.42 0.81
CA GLN A 67 -10.03 -9.63 1.53
C GLN A 67 -8.51 -9.78 1.59
N ILE A 68 -8.00 -10.08 2.79
CA ILE A 68 -6.58 -10.42 2.98
C ILE A 68 -6.42 -11.90 2.67
N GLU A 69 -5.47 -12.25 1.79
CA GLU A 69 -5.22 -13.63 1.38
C GLU A 69 -4.92 -14.51 2.62
N GLY A 70 -5.57 -15.68 2.68
CA GLY A 70 -5.51 -16.59 3.84
C GLY A 70 -6.53 -16.29 4.95
N SER A 71 -7.25 -15.17 4.91
CA SER A 71 -8.37 -14.88 5.82
C SER A 71 -9.72 -15.22 5.17
N PRO A 72 -10.66 -15.87 5.89
CA PRO A 72 -12.03 -16.07 5.40
C PRO A 72 -12.86 -14.77 5.44
N THR A 73 -12.37 -13.72 6.10
CA THR A 73 -13.13 -12.48 6.30
C THR A 73 -13.07 -11.58 5.08
N VAL A 74 -14.25 -11.23 4.56
CA VAL A 74 -14.43 -10.16 3.58
C VAL A 74 -14.82 -8.89 4.31
N TYR A 75 -14.03 -7.84 4.14
CA TYR A 75 -14.29 -6.51 4.68
C TYR A 75 -15.08 -5.67 3.68
N SER A 76 -15.80 -4.68 4.20
CA SER A 76 -16.60 -3.73 3.41
C SER A 76 -16.33 -2.32 3.89
N GLY A 77 -16.26 -1.37 2.96
CA GLY A 77 -16.05 0.05 3.22
C GLY A 77 -16.93 0.92 2.32
N THR A 78 -17.16 2.15 2.76
CA THR A 78 -17.80 3.18 1.94
C THR A 78 -16.82 3.70 0.89
N THR A 79 -17.38 4.32 -0.16
CA THR A 79 -16.59 5.12 -1.09
C THR A 79 -17.13 6.53 -1.15
N ASP A 80 -16.26 7.47 -1.45
CA ASP A 80 -16.58 8.87 -1.67
C ASP A 80 -16.15 9.28 -3.07
N GLU A 81 -16.92 10.18 -3.68
CA GLU A 81 -16.60 10.68 -5.01
C GLU A 81 -15.37 11.59 -4.94
N PHE A 82 -14.38 11.32 -5.80
CA PHE A 82 -13.20 12.15 -5.90
C PHE A 82 -13.58 13.50 -6.52
N ASN A 83 -13.31 14.57 -5.76
CA ASN A 83 -13.66 15.94 -6.14
C ASN A 83 -12.67 16.57 -7.15
N GLY A 84 -11.73 15.79 -7.67
CA GLY A 84 -10.62 16.26 -8.49
C GLY A 84 -9.46 16.80 -7.65
N GLY A 85 -8.30 16.95 -8.31
CA GLY A 85 -7.17 17.65 -7.76
C GLY A 85 -7.21 19.15 -8.06
N SER A 86 -6.11 19.82 -7.74
CA SER A 86 -5.93 21.26 -7.88
C SER A 86 -6.09 21.79 -9.31
N ARG A 87 -5.86 20.96 -10.34
CA ARG A 87 -5.94 21.35 -11.76
C ARG A 87 -6.91 20.51 -12.57
N TYR A 88 -7.00 19.20 -12.35
CA TYR A 88 -7.87 18.29 -13.11
C TYR A 88 -8.34 17.08 -12.28
N GLY A 89 -9.16 16.22 -12.89
CA GLY A 89 -9.60 14.95 -12.31
C GLY A 89 -11.00 14.96 -11.69
N LYS A 90 -11.78 16.03 -11.93
CA LYS A 90 -13.19 16.06 -11.51
C LYS A 90 -13.97 14.96 -12.22
N SER A 91 -14.86 14.30 -11.47
CA SER A 91 -15.78 13.31 -12.01
C SER A 91 -16.65 13.86 -13.13
N GLY A 92 -16.95 12.99 -14.09
CA GLY A 92 -17.80 13.28 -15.23
C GLY A 92 -19.30 13.26 -14.87
N VAL A 93 -20.13 13.50 -15.89
CA VAL A 93 -21.60 13.50 -15.75
C VAL A 93 -22.19 12.08 -15.74
N VAL A 94 -21.54 11.15 -16.44
CA VAL A 94 -22.04 9.78 -16.66
C VAL A 94 -21.29 8.76 -15.79
N PHE A 95 -19.99 8.98 -15.65
CA PHE A 95 -19.10 8.18 -14.82
C PHE A 95 -18.54 9.06 -13.70
N HIS A 96 -18.26 8.44 -12.57
CA HIS A 96 -17.59 9.09 -11.44
C HIS A 96 -16.41 8.27 -10.94
N HIS A 97 -15.41 8.97 -10.41
CA HIS A 97 -14.28 8.39 -9.72
C HIS A 97 -14.67 8.20 -8.25
N MET A 98 -14.75 6.96 -7.80
CA MET A 98 -15.06 6.62 -6.42
C MET A 98 -13.81 6.12 -5.73
N ARG A 99 -13.49 6.68 -4.56
CA ARG A 99 -12.34 6.30 -3.74
C ARG A 99 -12.79 5.70 -2.43
N GLY A 100 -12.07 4.67 -1.99
CA GLY A 100 -12.25 4.06 -0.67
C GLY A 100 -10.91 3.78 0.00
N SER A 101 -10.98 3.41 1.27
CA SER A 101 -9.81 3.18 2.11
C SER A 101 -9.75 1.73 2.57
N VAL A 102 -8.66 1.04 2.27
CA VAL A 102 -8.40 -0.36 2.65
C VAL A 102 -7.47 -0.35 3.86
N ALA A 103 -7.83 -1.07 4.93
CA ALA A 103 -7.07 -1.12 6.18
C ALA A 103 -7.03 -2.55 6.76
N GLY A 104 -6.29 -2.72 7.86
CA GLY A 104 -6.23 -3.98 8.60
C GLY A 104 -5.24 -5.03 8.07
N PHE A 105 -4.44 -4.67 7.06
CA PHE A 105 -3.34 -5.48 6.55
C PHE A 105 -1.99 -5.03 7.11
N LYS A 106 -1.00 -5.92 7.09
CA LYS A 106 0.40 -5.67 7.49
C LYS A 106 1.34 -5.94 6.31
N ALA A 107 2.59 -5.48 6.44
CA ALA A 107 3.63 -5.77 5.44
C ALA A 107 3.72 -7.28 5.14
N GLY A 108 3.82 -7.62 3.86
CA GLY A 108 3.82 -8.99 3.33
C GLY A 108 2.43 -9.54 2.99
N ASP A 109 1.34 -8.95 3.50
CA ASP A 109 -0.01 -9.38 3.14
C ASP A 109 -0.31 -9.08 1.66
N LYS A 110 -1.06 -9.99 1.03
CA LYS A 110 -1.69 -9.76 -0.27
C LYS A 110 -3.16 -9.45 -0.06
N VAL A 111 -3.63 -8.36 -0.65
CA VAL A 111 -4.97 -7.84 -0.41
C VAL A 111 -5.73 -7.77 -1.73
N LYS A 112 -6.77 -8.60 -1.85
CA LYS A 112 -7.69 -8.61 -2.99
C LYS A 112 -8.75 -7.53 -2.78
N VAL A 113 -8.98 -6.68 -3.76
CA VAL A 113 -9.89 -5.53 -3.73
C VAL A 113 -10.87 -5.60 -4.89
N TRP A 114 -12.14 -5.26 -4.66
CA TRP A 114 -13.16 -5.09 -5.70
C TRP A 114 -14.24 -4.11 -5.25
N PHE A 115 -15.09 -3.71 -6.20
CA PHE A 115 -16.17 -2.76 -5.98
C PHE A 115 -17.52 -3.35 -6.39
N GLU A 116 -18.58 -3.02 -5.65
CA GLU A 116 -19.94 -3.50 -5.89
C GLU A 116 -20.94 -2.34 -5.94
N ALA A 117 -21.86 -2.36 -6.91
CA ALA A 117 -22.98 -1.42 -7.02
C ALA A 117 -24.06 -1.99 -7.96
N GLY A 118 -25.33 -1.69 -7.71
CA GLY A 118 -26.44 -2.09 -8.60
C GLY A 118 -26.55 -3.60 -8.87
N GLY A 119 -26.11 -4.45 -7.92
CA GLY A 119 -26.08 -5.91 -8.10
C GLY A 119 -24.94 -6.42 -9.00
N LYS A 120 -23.98 -5.56 -9.36
CA LYS A 120 -22.82 -5.88 -10.19
C LYS A 120 -21.53 -5.75 -9.38
N SER A 121 -20.46 -6.40 -9.87
CA SER A 121 -19.11 -6.35 -9.28
C SER A 121 -18.10 -5.93 -10.34
N SER A 122 -17.08 -5.19 -9.93
CA SER A 122 -15.88 -4.99 -10.74
C SER A 122 -15.07 -6.29 -10.83
N ASP A 123 -14.17 -6.35 -11.81
CA ASP A 123 -13.05 -7.28 -11.74
C ASP A 123 -12.22 -6.95 -10.48
N PRO A 124 -11.76 -7.97 -9.73
CA PRO A 124 -10.89 -7.75 -8.59
C PRO A 124 -9.45 -7.49 -9.04
N PHE A 125 -8.70 -6.76 -8.24
CA PHE A 125 -7.24 -6.71 -8.34
C PHE A 125 -6.60 -6.99 -6.98
N THR A 126 -5.32 -7.33 -6.97
CA THR A 126 -4.59 -7.63 -5.74
C THR A 126 -3.34 -6.77 -5.67
N PHE A 127 -3.11 -6.13 -4.52
CA PHE A 127 -1.84 -5.50 -4.20
C PHE A 127 -1.11 -6.26 -3.09
N THR A 128 0.22 -6.12 -3.05
CA THR A 128 1.06 -6.61 -1.95
C THR A 128 1.46 -5.44 -1.04
N ALA A 129 1.25 -5.57 0.26
CA ALA A 129 1.71 -4.58 1.23
C ALA A 129 3.24 -4.67 1.39
N SER A 130 3.95 -3.64 0.98
CA SER A 130 5.42 -3.60 1.00
C SER A 130 5.96 -3.40 2.41
N ALA A 131 7.07 -4.07 2.74
CA ALA A 131 7.84 -3.75 3.94
C ALA A 131 8.72 -2.49 3.78
N ALA A 132 8.88 -1.99 2.54
CA ALA A 132 9.65 -0.77 2.26
C ALA A 132 8.88 0.51 2.63
N GLY A 133 7.55 0.45 2.64
CA GLY A 133 6.68 1.52 3.10
C GLY A 133 6.54 1.50 4.62
N ARG A 134 7.33 2.32 5.32
CA ARG A 134 7.44 2.32 6.79
C ARG A 134 6.58 3.39 7.45
N GLY A 135 5.80 4.12 6.68
CA GLY A 135 4.97 5.23 7.16
C GLY A 135 5.74 6.54 7.34
N ASN A 136 6.93 6.66 6.74
CA ASN A 136 7.64 7.91 6.66
C ASN A 136 6.89 8.89 5.75
N ARG A 137 7.04 10.19 6.00
CA ARG A 137 6.38 11.27 5.25
C ARG A 137 7.11 11.63 3.96
N VAL A 138 8.33 11.15 3.77
CA VAL A 138 9.18 11.47 2.62
C VAL A 138 9.58 10.19 1.91
N LEU A 139 9.50 10.20 0.58
CA LEU A 139 10.01 9.15 -0.29
C LEU A 139 11.24 9.65 -1.03
N VAL A 140 12.32 8.88 -1.02
CA VAL A 140 13.41 9.01 -1.98
C VAL A 140 13.06 8.15 -3.19
N LEU A 141 12.79 8.81 -4.32
CA LEU A 141 12.59 8.17 -5.61
C LEU A 141 13.94 8.12 -6.33
N SER A 142 14.61 6.96 -6.25
CA SER A 142 15.87 6.68 -6.96
C SER A 142 15.56 6.37 -8.41
N ALA A 143 15.97 7.28 -9.29
CA ALA A 143 15.82 7.15 -10.74
C ALA A 143 17.19 6.96 -11.43
N GLU A 144 18.06 6.14 -10.83
CA GLU A 144 19.32 5.70 -11.43
C GLU A 144 19.11 4.44 -12.27
N ASP A 145 19.45 4.46 -13.56
CA ASP A 145 19.31 3.32 -14.49
C ASP A 145 20.58 2.45 -14.47
N TYR A 146 20.93 1.91 -13.30
CA TYR A 146 22.20 1.22 -13.09
C TYR A 146 22.26 -0.18 -13.70
N THR A 147 21.12 -0.83 -14.02
CA THR A 147 21.12 -2.04 -14.87
C THR A 147 21.06 -1.74 -16.37
N GLY A 148 20.82 -0.49 -16.76
CA GLY A 148 20.66 -0.07 -18.15
C GLY A 148 21.92 0.55 -18.75
N LEU A 149 21.74 1.17 -19.93
CA LEU A 149 22.81 1.78 -20.73
C LEU A 149 22.71 3.32 -20.79
N SER A 150 21.86 3.91 -19.96
CA SER A 150 21.74 5.37 -19.81
C SER A 150 22.21 5.73 -18.39
N PRO A 151 23.03 6.78 -18.21
CA PRO A 151 24.03 7.26 -19.17
C PRO A 151 25.19 6.24 -19.35
N ASN A 152 25.05 5.06 -18.75
CA ASN A 152 26.11 4.14 -18.42
C ASN A 152 26.66 3.42 -19.65
N THR A 153 27.99 3.28 -19.73
CA THR A 153 28.62 2.43 -20.74
C THR A 153 28.52 0.94 -20.38
N ALA A 154 28.35 0.62 -19.10
CA ALA A 154 28.14 -0.73 -18.57
C ALA A 154 27.30 -0.68 -17.27
N PRO A 155 26.56 -1.76 -16.93
CA PRO A 155 25.80 -1.85 -15.68
C PRO A 155 26.66 -1.73 -14.41
N PHE A 156 26.06 -1.21 -13.34
CA PHE A 156 26.64 -1.13 -12.00
C PHE A 156 25.86 -1.99 -10.99
N ALA A 157 26.42 -2.18 -9.79
CA ALA A 157 25.83 -3.05 -8.76
C ALA A 157 24.59 -2.46 -8.06
N GLY A 158 24.32 -1.17 -8.23
CA GLY A 158 23.24 -0.46 -7.54
C GLY A 158 23.29 1.05 -7.79
N PRO A 159 22.36 1.80 -7.18
CA PRO A 159 22.31 3.26 -7.32
C PRO A 159 23.53 3.91 -6.63
N ALA A 160 24.25 4.76 -7.36
CA ALA A 160 25.49 5.36 -6.88
C ALA A 160 25.25 6.53 -5.91
N ALA A 161 24.14 7.25 -6.07
CA ALA A 161 23.83 8.44 -5.27
C ALA A 161 22.83 8.17 -4.15
N LEU A 162 22.16 7.01 -4.08
CA LEU A 162 21.12 6.73 -3.09
C LEU A 162 21.56 7.01 -1.66
N ALA A 163 22.73 6.48 -1.26
CA ALA A 163 23.28 6.68 0.08
C ALA A 163 23.49 8.16 0.40
N THR A 164 23.88 8.97 -0.59
CA THR A 164 24.06 10.42 -0.42
C THR A 164 22.75 11.10 -0.03
N TYR A 165 21.64 10.74 -0.68
CA TYR A 165 20.33 11.31 -0.38
C TYR A 165 19.76 10.81 0.95
N THR A 166 19.87 9.51 1.23
CA THR A 166 19.38 8.95 2.50
C THR A 166 20.16 9.47 3.70
N ASP A 167 21.48 9.60 3.59
CA ASP A 167 22.33 10.15 4.65
C ASP A 167 22.04 11.65 4.88
N ALA A 168 21.90 12.43 3.81
CA ALA A 168 21.58 13.85 3.92
C ALA A 168 20.21 14.09 4.59
N LEU A 169 19.22 13.25 4.28
CA LEU A 169 17.90 13.29 4.92
C LEU A 169 17.95 12.86 6.39
N ALA A 170 18.70 11.80 6.71
CA ALA A 170 18.91 11.36 8.09
C ALA A 170 19.60 12.46 8.93
N ASP A 171 20.67 13.06 8.42
CA ASP A 171 21.37 14.19 9.05
C ASP A 171 20.49 15.45 9.13
N ALA A 172 19.55 15.60 8.20
CA ALA A 172 18.55 16.67 8.24
C ALA A 172 17.47 16.45 9.31
N GLY A 173 17.38 15.25 9.90
CA GLY A 173 16.32 14.86 10.83
C GLY A 173 15.00 14.54 10.12
N ILE A 174 15.07 14.04 8.89
CA ILE A 174 13.91 13.74 8.03
C ILE A 174 14.01 12.27 7.62
N PRO A 175 13.36 11.33 8.34
CA PRO A 175 13.37 9.94 7.91
C PRO A 175 12.58 9.79 6.60
N ALA A 176 13.02 8.87 5.76
CA ALA A 176 12.46 8.63 4.44
C ALA A 176 12.40 7.15 4.10
N ASP A 177 11.42 6.80 3.28
CA ASP A 177 11.39 5.50 2.58
C ASP A 177 12.06 5.64 1.22
N VAL A 178 12.33 4.50 0.57
CA VAL A 178 13.00 4.46 -0.74
C VAL A 178 12.13 3.69 -1.72
N TYR A 179 11.94 4.26 -2.91
CA TYR A 179 11.49 3.53 -4.08
C TYR A 179 12.60 3.60 -5.13
N ASP A 180 13.23 2.46 -5.40
CA ASP A 180 14.27 2.34 -6.43
C ASP A 180 13.64 1.82 -7.71
N ILE A 181 13.48 2.71 -8.70
CA ILE A 181 12.77 2.41 -9.94
C ILE A 181 13.41 1.23 -10.68
N ASP A 182 14.74 1.16 -10.72
CA ASP A 182 15.44 0.12 -11.46
C ASP A 182 15.35 -1.23 -10.74
N ALA A 183 15.48 -1.23 -9.40
CA ALA A 183 15.23 -2.41 -8.57
C ALA A 183 13.79 -2.96 -8.69
N GLN A 184 12.82 -2.09 -9.00
CA GLN A 184 11.41 -2.47 -9.25
C GLN A 184 11.16 -2.88 -10.71
N GLY A 185 12.21 -3.20 -11.48
CA GLY A 185 12.09 -3.63 -12.88
C GLY A 185 11.71 -2.51 -13.84
N ARG A 186 12.11 -1.27 -13.51
CA ARG A 186 11.69 -0.04 -14.20
C ARG A 186 10.17 0.09 -14.22
N THR A 187 9.55 -0.16 -13.08
CA THR A 187 8.13 0.13 -12.83
C THR A 187 8.03 1.48 -12.16
N GLN A 188 7.21 2.38 -12.68
CA GLN A 188 7.01 3.70 -12.09
C GLN A 188 6.46 3.59 -10.66
N ALA A 189 6.85 4.52 -9.79
CA ALA A 189 6.12 4.76 -8.56
C ALA A 189 4.77 5.38 -8.92
N ASP A 190 3.70 4.58 -8.85
CA ASP A 190 2.36 5.03 -9.20
C ASP A 190 1.72 5.89 -8.10
N LEU A 191 0.70 6.66 -8.49
CA LEU A 191 0.01 7.58 -7.59
C LEU A 191 -0.56 6.89 -6.35
N LEU A 192 -1.38 5.84 -6.52
CA LEU A 192 -2.19 5.30 -5.44
C LEU A 192 -1.39 4.33 -4.57
N GLY A 193 -0.67 3.39 -5.18
CA GLY A 193 0.11 2.38 -4.48
C GLY A 193 1.30 2.96 -3.73
N ILE A 194 1.95 3.99 -4.28
CA ILE A 194 3.23 4.50 -3.78
C ILE A 194 3.13 5.97 -3.37
N LEU A 195 2.95 6.89 -4.32
CA LEU A 195 3.23 8.32 -4.11
C LEU A 195 2.26 8.98 -3.10
N SER A 196 0.99 8.61 -3.12
CA SER A 196 -0.06 9.22 -2.28
C SER A 196 0.12 9.00 -0.77
N HIS A 197 0.99 8.06 -0.37
CA HIS A 197 1.36 7.84 1.04
C HIS A 197 2.32 8.89 1.59
N TYR A 198 2.95 9.68 0.72
CA TYR A 198 4.03 10.58 1.09
C TYR A 198 3.62 12.04 0.99
N LYS A 199 4.09 12.85 1.95
CA LYS A 199 3.94 14.30 1.92
C LYS A 199 4.88 14.94 0.89
N ALA A 200 6.08 14.39 0.73
CA ALA A 200 7.02 14.82 -0.29
C ALA A 200 7.82 13.68 -0.92
N VAL A 201 8.25 13.89 -2.15
CA VAL A 201 9.10 12.99 -2.92
C VAL A 201 10.38 13.73 -3.30
N VAL A 202 11.53 13.17 -2.94
CA VAL A 202 12.85 13.57 -3.45
C VAL A 202 13.16 12.68 -4.65
N TRP A 203 12.98 13.22 -5.85
CA TRP A 203 13.24 12.52 -7.11
C TRP A 203 14.59 12.93 -7.65
N TYR A 204 15.59 12.08 -7.46
CA TYR A 204 16.93 12.36 -7.95
C TYR A 204 17.26 11.50 -9.15
N THR A 205 17.98 12.07 -10.12
CA THR A 205 18.42 11.35 -11.33
C THR A 205 19.93 11.14 -11.39
N SER A 206 20.72 11.74 -10.49
CA SER A 206 22.19 11.57 -10.51
C SER A 206 22.76 11.95 -11.90
N LEU A 207 23.56 11.07 -12.49
CA LEU A 207 24.10 11.19 -13.86
C LEU A 207 23.09 10.81 -14.96
N ASP A 208 21.96 10.20 -14.60
CA ASP A 208 20.91 9.79 -15.53
C ASP A 208 20.14 10.96 -16.14
N ASP A 209 20.02 10.89 -17.46
CA ASP A 209 19.33 11.86 -18.30
C ASP A 209 17.90 11.41 -18.61
N PHE A 210 17.73 10.10 -18.76
CA PHE A 210 16.52 9.39 -19.14
C PHE A 210 16.74 7.89 -18.94
N VAL A 211 15.66 7.12 -18.91
CA VAL A 211 15.69 5.66 -18.74
C VAL A 211 15.40 4.97 -20.07
N ARG A 212 16.09 3.85 -20.33
CA ARG A 212 15.84 2.98 -21.48
C ARG A 212 15.53 1.57 -21.01
N ASP A 213 14.67 0.89 -21.75
CA ASP A 213 14.46 -0.54 -21.52
C ASP A 213 15.70 -1.34 -21.96
N PRO A 214 15.96 -2.52 -21.37
CA PRO A 214 17.07 -3.38 -21.79
C PRO A 214 17.07 -3.62 -23.30
N GLY A 215 18.18 -3.29 -23.98
CA GLY A 215 18.33 -3.42 -25.43
C GLY A 215 17.75 -2.27 -26.26
N GLN A 216 17.09 -1.28 -25.64
CA GLN A 216 16.64 -0.07 -26.32
C GLN A 216 17.82 0.87 -26.58
N THR A 217 17.96 1.33 -27.82
CA THR A 217 19.06 2.22 -28.26
C THR A 217 18.56 3.57 -28.78
N ILE A 218 17.26 3.67 -29.08
CA ILE A 218 16.61 4.87 -29.61
C ILE A 218 15.37 5.21 -28.77
N GLY A 219 15.17 6.51 -28.52
CA GLY A 219 14.09 7.02 -27.68
C GLY A 219 14.35 6.78 -26.19
N VAL A 220 13.27 6.81 -25.42
CA VAL A 220 13.22 6.50 -23.98
C VAL A 220 12.20 5.41 -23.70
N SER A 221 12.33 4.75 -22.55
CA SER A 221 11.31 3.81 -22.09
C SER A 221 9.98 4.54 -21.88
N LYS A 222 8.87 3.86 -22.17
CA LYS A 222 7.53 4.38 -21.83
C LYS A 222 7.41 4.70 -20.33
N MET A 223 8.13 3.97 -19.47
CA MET A 223 8.13 4.24 -18.03
C MET A 223 8.53 5.69 -17.70
N PHE A 224 9.43 6.29 -18.48
CA PHE A 224 9.85 7.68 -18.24
C PHE A 224 8.67 8.66 -18.31
N ASP A 225 7.77 8.48 -19.29
CA ASP A 225 6.52 9.23 -19.39
C ASP A 225 5.53 8.87 -18.27
N ASP A 226 5.37 7.57 -17.98
CA ASP A 226 4.46 7.10 -16.93
C ASP A 226 4.84 7.64 -15.53
N GLN A 227 6.15 7.74 -15.24
CA GLN A 227 6.65 8.32 -13.99
C GLN A 227 6.37 9.82 -13.91
N MET A 228 6.56 10.56 -15.00
CA MET A 228 6.23 11.99 -15.06
C MET A 228 4.72 12.21 -14.87
N ASN A 229 3.88 11.40 -15.50
CA ASN A 229 2.43 11.46 -15.34
C ASN A 229 2.01 11.12 -13.91
N SER A 230 2.59 10.10 -13.29
CA SER A 230 2.32 9.73 -11.88
C SER A 230 2.71 10.86 -10.91
N ILE A 231 3.85 11.51 -11.14
CA ILE A 231 4.29 12.66 -10.34
C ILE A 231 3.39 13.88 -10.59
N ARG A 232 2.93 14.09 -11.84
CA ARG A 232 1.97 15.14 -12.18
C ARG A 232 0.65 14.94 -11.42
N ASP A 233 0.11 13.73 -11.41
CA ASP A 233 -1.09 13.38 -10.66
C ASP A 233 -0.87 13.57 -9.15
N TYR A 234 0.30 13.19 -8.64
CA TYR A 234 0.67 13.37 -7.23
C TYR A 234 0.69 14.85 -6.84
N ILE A 235 1.31 15.73 -7.63
CA ILE A 235 1.31 17.17 -7.39
C ILE A 235 -0.10 17.75 -7.53
N ASN A 236 -0.89 17.25 -8.49
CA ASN A 236 -2.28 17.64 -8.67
C ASN A 236 -3.10 17.41 -7.40
N GLU A 237 -2.80 16.35 -6.65
CA GLU A 237 -3.44 16.00 -5.37
C GLU A 237 -2.76 16.61 -4.13
N GLY A 238 -1.85 17.57 -4.31
CA GLY A 238 -1.23 18.33 -3.24
C GLY A 238 0.14 17.80 -2.77
N GLY A 239 0.63 16.76 -3.43
CA GLY A 239 1.98 16.23 -3.24
C GLY A 239 3.08 17.26 -3.49
N LYS A 240 4.23 17.07 -2.83
CA LYS A 240 5.39 17.97 -2.93
C LYS A 240 6.58 17.24 -3.54
N VAL A 241 7.28 17.88 -4.48
CA VAL A 241 8.36 17.19 -5.22
C VAL A 241 9.61 18.04 -5.30
N LEU A 242 10.74 17.44 -4.95
CA LEU A 242 12.06 18.01 -5.19
C LEU A 242 12.77 17.16 -6.21
N VAL A 243 13.02 17.73 -7.40
CA VAL A 243 13.76 17.11 -8.49
C VAL A 243 15.19 17.64 -8.51
N THR A 244 16.16 16.74 -8.64
CA THR A 244 17.59 17.07 -8.50
C THR A 244 18.46 16.12 -9.32
N GLY A 245 19.61 16.62 -9.78
CA GLY A 245 20.52 15.91 -10.65
C GLY A 245 21.18 16.85 -11.65
N GLN A 246 22.38 16.49 -12.10
CA GLN A 246 23.18 17.32 -13.00
C GLN A 246 22.45 17.65 -14.33
N ARG A 247 21.67 16.68 -14.83
CA ARG A 247 20.90 16.76 -16.07
C ARG A 247 19.47 16.27 -15.84
N ALA A 248 18.91 16.64 -14.69
CA ALA A 248 17.60 16.20 -14.25
C ALA A 248 16.55 16.30 -15.37
N LEU A 249 15.95 15.15 -15.70
CA LEU A 249 14.87 15.01 -16.68
C LEU A 249 15.22 15.52 -18.09
N SER A 250 16.50 15.42 -18.50
CA SER A 250 17.00 15.82 -19.82
C SER A 250 16.22 15.21 -20.99
N GLY A 251 15.73 13.98 -20.85
CA GLY A 251 14.87 13.34 -21.85
C GLY A 251 13.57 14.10 -22.14
N ALA A 252 12.94 14.68 -21.11
CA ALA A 252 11.74 15.50 -21.26
C ALA A 252 12.05 16.86 -21.88
N TRP A 253 13.13 17.51 -21.43
CA TRP A 253 13.58 18.76 -22.03
C TRP A 253 13.90 18.64 -23.51
N SER A 254 14.47 17.50 -23.91
CA SER A 254 14.81 17.19 -25.30
C SER A 254 13.64 16.59 -26.07
N GLN A 255 12.47 16.42 -25.43
CA GLN A 255 11.26 15.84 -25.99
C GLN A 255 11.52 14.50 -26.70
N TYR A 256 12.20 13.60 -26.00
CA TYR A 256 12.52 12.29 -26.57
C TYR A 256 11.26 11.47 -26.84
N SER A 257 11.30 10.66 -27.90
CA SER A 257 10.18 9.83 -28.33
C SER A 257 10.09 8.53 -27.52
N TYR A 258 8.86 8.09 -27.24
CA TYR A 258 8.53 6.79 -26.65
C TYR A 258 7.32 6.19 -27.36
N ASN A 259 7.14 4.87 -27.22
CA ASN A 259 5.97 4.16 -27.74
C ASN A 259 4.85 4.18 -26.68
N PRO A 260 3.69 4.84 -26.89
CA PRO A 260 2.65 4.93 -25.89
C PRO A 260 1.89 3.61 -25.69
N LEU A 261 2.06 2.63 -26.59
CA LEU A 261 1.42 1.33 -26.50
C LEU A 261 2.15 0.35 -25.56
N GLY A 262 3.36 0.68 -25.09
CA GLY A 262 4.12 -0.18 -24.18
C GLY A 262 5.64 -0.10 -24.31
N ARG A 263 6.32 -0.98 -23.56
CA ARG A 263 7.78 -1.04 -23.41
C ARG A 263 8.42 -2.09 -24.33
N VAL A 264 9.73 -1.99 -24.56
CA VAL A 264 10.53 -3.00 -25.29
C VAL A 264 10.72 -4.24 -24.40
N PRO A 265 10.72 -5.47 -24.95
CA PRO A 265 10.58 -5.85 -26.36
C PRO A 265 9.12 -6.09 -26.82
N ASP A 266 8.16 -6.08 -25.90
CA ASP A 266 6.76 -6.39 -26.20
C ASP A 266 6.13 -5.41 -27.20
N LYS A 267 6.62 -4.17 -27.21
CA LYS A 267 6.33 -3.16 -28.21
C LYS A 267 7.63 -2.65 -28.85
N PRO A 268 7.60 -2.32 -30.15
CA PRO A 268 8.79 -1.81 -30.83
C PRO A 268 9.24 -0.48 -30.24
N GLN A 269 10.57 -0.28 -30.13
CA GLN A 269 11.14 1.03 -29.82
C GLN A 269 10.89 2.04 -30.95
N CYS A 270 11.07 3.32 -30.67
CA CYS A 270 10.95 4.37 -31.68
C CYS A 270 12.10 4.37 -32.68
N THR A 271 11.84 4.89 -33.87
CA THR A 271 12.82 5.00 -34.98
C THR A 271 13.71 6.24 -34.88
N SER A 272 13.35 7.22 -34.06
CA SER A 272 14.17 8.41 -33.79
C SER A 272 14.09 8.84 -32.32
N ASN A 273 15.12 9.54 -31.83
CA ASN A 273 15.09 10.13 -30.49
C ASN A 273 14.14 11.33 -30.44
N THR A 274 14.15 12.20 -31.44
CA THR A 274 13.41 13.47 -31.45
C THR A 274 12.74 13.62 -32.81
N GLY A 275 11.55 13.05 -32.94
CA GLY A 275 10.80 13.10 -34.19
C GLY A 275 9.60 12.19 -34.18
N ALA A 276 8.45 12.74 -34.58
CA ALA A 276 7.39 11.96 -35.22
C ALA A 276 7.77 11.87 -36.70
N ALA A 277 8.09 10.67 -37.20
CA ALA A 277 8.38 10.53 -38.63
C ALA A 277 7.15 10.94 -39.46
N ALA A 278 7.47 11.52 -40.62
CA ALA A 278 6.61 12.31 -41.48
C ALA A 278 5.41 11.54 -42.08
N THR A 279 4.47 12.32 -42.60
CA THR A 279 3.35 11.95 -43.49
C THR A 279 3.46 10.58 -44.14
N GLY A 280 2.57 9.65 -43.75
CA GLY A 280 2.35 8.38 -44.43
C GLY A 280 2.76 7.12 -43.65
N GLN A 281 3.38 7.23 -42.47
CA GLN A 281 3.66 6.07 -41.62
C GLN A 281 2.64 5.87 -40.48
N LEU A 282 2.19 4.61 -40.35
CA LEU A 282 1.50 4.02 -39.19
C LEU A 282 2.52 3.75 -38.05
N GLU A 283 3.24 4.74 -37.53
CA GLU A 283 4.15 4.51 -36.39
C GLU A 283 3.65 5.09 -35.06
N ASN A 284 3.75 4.24 -34.04
CA ASN A 284 3.18 4.36 -32.69
C ASN A 284 4.14 5.09 -31.73
N CYS A 285 4.67 6.27 -32.08
CA CYS A 285 5.58 7.00 -31.18
C CYS A 285 5.16 8.46 -31.00
N VAL A 286 5.25 8.93 -29.75
CA VAL A 286 4.95 10.31 -29.35
C VAL A 286 6.11 10.84 -28.52
N GLN A 287 6.24 12.16 -28.43
CA GLN A 287 7.29 12.80 -27.66
C GLN A 287 6.86 12.95 -26.20
N VAL A 288 7.80 12.73 -25.28
CA VAL A 288 7.60 13.13 -23.88
C VAL A 288 7.37 14.63 -23.83
N SER A 289 6.26 15.04 -23.21
CA SER A 289 5.94 16.46 -23.11
C SER A 289 6.85 17.16 -22.10
N ASN A 290 7.44 18.29 -22.52
CA ASN A 290 8.15 19.19 -21.61
C ASN A 290 7.21 20.08 -20.80
N ASP A 291 5.89 20.01 -21.02
CA ASP A 291 4.87 20.74 -20.24
C ASP A 291 4.96 20.47 -18.74
N PHE A 292 5.38 19.26 -18.35
CA PHE A 292 5.64 18.93 -16.95
C PHE A 292 6.69 19.88 -16.35
N LEU A 293 7.80 20.09 -17.06
CA LEU A 293 8.87 20.97 -16.61
C LEU A 293 8.41 22.44 -16.62
N GLN A 294 7.72 22.85 -17.69
CA GLN A 294 7.27 24.23 -17.87
C GLN A 294 6.17 24.63 -16.88
N TYR A 295 5.15 23.81 -16.68
CA TYR A 295 3.92 24.21 -16.00
C TYR A 295 3.74 23.57 -14.62
N TRP A 296 4.49 22.51 -14.28
CA TRP A 296 4.46 21.89 -12.94
C TRP A 296 5.75 22.15 -12.14
N MET A 297 6.91 22.11 -12.79
CA MET A 297 8.19 22.43 -12.13
C MET A 297 8.52 23.92 -12.13
N GLY A 298 7.79 24.73 -12.91
CA GLY A 298 8.01 26.18 -12.99
C GLY A 298 9.26 26.57 -13.77
N ALA A 299 9.71 25.74 -14.71
CA ALA A 299 10.88 25.97 -15.55
C ALA A 299 10.45 26.11 -17.04
N TYR A 300 10.17 27.33 -17.49
CA TYR A 300 9.66 27.56 -18.85
C TYR A 300 10.65 27.22 -19.96
N ALA A 301 11.92 27.47 -19.72
CA ALA A 301 13.00 27.13 -20.63
C ALA A 301 14.26 26.75 -19.85
N GLN A 302 15.18 26.07 -20.52
CA GLN A 302 16.52 25.80 -19.99
C GLN A 302 17.61 26.28 -20.95
N ALA A 303 18.78 26.56 -20.40
CA ALA A 303 20.01 26.80 -21.16
C ALA A 303 21.21 26.22 -20.40
N THR A 304 22.34 26.09 -21.07
CA THR A 304 23.59 25.68 -20.42
C THR A 304 24.21 26.87 -19.68
N GLN A 305 24.50 26.70 -18.39
CA GLN A 305 25.25 27.65 -17.58
C GLN A 305 26.75 27.38 -17.66
N ALA A 306 27.14 26.11 -17.56
CA ALA A 306 28.51 25.64 -17.71
C ALA A 306 28.52 24.19 -18.22
N SER A 307 29.56 23.81 -18.98
CA SER A 307 29.65 22.52 -19.67
C SER A 307 30.96 21.77 -19.43
N THR A 308 31.75 22.22 -18.44
CA THR A 308 32.94 21.50 -17.97
C THR A 308 32.97 21.53 -16.45
N GLU A 309 33.54 20.49 -15.85
CA GLU A 309 33.66 20.40 -14.39
C GLU A 309 34.40 21.60 -13.79
N ALA A 310 35.52 22.02 -14.42
CA ALA A 310 36.27 23.18 -13.98
C ALA A 310 35.45 24.47 -14.01
N ALA A 311 34.62 24.67 -15.05
CA ALA A 311 33.75 25.83 -15.15
C ALA A 311 32.62 25.77 -14.11
N VAL A 312 32.05 24.59 -13.85
CA VAL A 312 31.01 24.41 -12.82
C VAL A 312 31.59 24.67 -11.43
N GLY A 313 32.73 24.09 -11.08
CA GLY A 313 33.38 24.26 -9.77
C GLY A 313 33.92 25.68 -9.50
N ALA A 314 34.10 26.48 -10.55
CA ALA A 314 34.42 27.90 -10.40
C ALA A 314 33.23 28.73 -9.87
N LEU A 315 32.00 28.28 -10.10
CA LEU A 315 30.78 28.99 -9.72
C LEU A 315 30.45 28.78 -8.24
N THR A 316 29.91 29.82 -7.61
CA THR A 316 29.29 29.74 -6.28
C THR A 316 27.78 29.77 -6.47
N ILE A 317 27.08 28.78 -5.93
CA ILE A 317 25.63 28.66 -5.97
C ILE A 317 25.08 29.28 -4.68
N ALA A 318 24.04 30.10 -4.78
CA ALA A 318 23.45 30.82 -3.66
C ALA A 318 21.93 30.63 -3.63
N GLY A 319 21.42 30.15 -2.50
CA GLY A 319 19.98 30.02 -2.25
C GLY A 319 19.27 31.36 -2.30
N GLN A 320 18.01 31.33 -2.72
CA GLN A 320 17.10 32.47 -2.69
C GLN A 320 16.04 32.21 -1.63
N ALA A 321 15.64 33.27 -0.91
CA ALA A 321 14.74 33.17 0.23
C ALA A 321 13.50 32.29 -0.07
N PRO A 322 13.21 31.28 0.77
CA PRO A 322 13.74 31.05 2.12
C PRO A 322 15.03 30.21 2.20
N LEU A 323 15.66 29.86 1.07
CA LEU A 323 16.91 29.09 1.06
C LEU A 323 18.09 30.05 1.30
N GLU A 324 18.96 29.70 2.24
CA GLU A 324 20.08 30.55 2.69
C GLU A 324 21.45 29.95 2.37
N SER A 325 21.49 28.67 1.97
CA SER A 325 22.74 27.96 1.70
C SER A 325 23.52 28.58 0.55
N SER A 326 24.84 28.64 0.70
CA SER A 326 25.77 28.94 -0.39
C SER A 326 26.89 27.92 -0.43
N PHE A 327 27.18 27.39 -1.61
CA PHE A 327 28.11 26.27 -1.78
C PHE A 327 28.71 26.25 -3.18
N LYS A 328 29.72 25.39 -3.35
CA LYS A 328 30.31 25.04 -4.65
C LYS A 328 29.99 23.60 -4.99
N LEU A 329 29.97 23.33 -6.29
CA LEU A 329 29.77 22.00 -6.83
C LEU A 329 31.12 21.37 -7.19
N THR A 330 31.23 20.07 -7.02
CA THR A 330 32.40 19.25 -7.33
C THR A 330 31.99 18.04 -8.16
N ASN A 331 32.84 17.56 -9.05
CA ASN A 331 32.58 16.38 -9.90
C ASN A 331 31.31 16.51 -10.75
N GLN A 332 30.86 17.74 -11.03
CA GLN A 332 29.68 18.01 -11.85
C GLN A 332 30.09 18.55 -13.21
N ALA A 333 29.85 17.79 -14.28
CA ALA A 333 30.29 18.11 -15.63
C ALA A 333 29.44 19.20 -16.31
N PHE A 334 28.16 19.32 -15.97
CA PHE A 334 27.23 20.27 -16.59
C PHE A 334 26.40 20.99 -15.54
N LEU A 335 26.14 22.28 -15.73
CA LEU A 335 25.17 23.02 -14.93
C LEU A 335 24.14 23.64 -15.88
N ARG A 336 22.87 23.34 -15.66
CA ARG A 336 21.76 23.98 -16.37
C ARG A 336 21.36 25.26 -15.63
N ARG A 337 20.89 26.24 -16.41
CA ARG A 337 20.09 27.35 -15.90
C ARG A 337 18.69 27.28 -16.46
N PHE A 338 17.74 27.78 -15.70
CA PHE A 338 16.31 27.75 -16.00
C PHE A 338 15.74 29.17 -16.03
N THR A 339 14.72 29.35 -16.86
CA THR A 339 13.89 30.55 -16.86
C THR A 339 12.63 30.25 -16.05
N PRO A 340 12.37 30.92 -14.91
CA PRO A 340 11.13 30.73 -14.16
C PRO A 340 9.91 30.99 -15.03
N THR A 341 8.87 30.17 -14.90
CA THR A 341 7.66 30.29 -15.73
C THR A 341 6.95 31.62 -15.59
N SER A 342 6.90 32.18 -14.37
CA SER A 342 6.35 33.52 -14.12
C SER A 342 7.07 34.64 -14.87
N SER A 343 8.33 34.44 -15.27
CA SER A 343 9.11 35.45 -16.00
C SER A 343 8.81 35.47 -17.50
N SER A 344 8.32 34.35 -18.04
CA SER A 344 7.91 34.24 -19.45
C SER A 344 6.40 34.36 -19.63
N LEU A 345 5.63 33.89 -18.65
CA LEU A 345 4.18 33.98 -18.57
C LEU A 345 3.82 34.92 -17.42
N SER A 346 3.50 36.17 -17.76
CA SER A 346 3.18 37.21 -16.79
C SER A 346 2.07 36.76 -15.81
N PRO A 347 2.27 36.86 -14.49
CA PRO A 347 1.26 36.50 -13.50
C PRO A 347 -0.08 37.21 -13.65
N ALA A 348 -0.11 38.41 -14.27
CA ALA A 348 -1.34 39.14 -14.53
C ALA A 348 -2.25 38.43 -15.55
N ALA A 349 -1.64 37.78 -16.56
CA ALA A 349 -2.38 37.02 -17.57
C ALA A 349 -2.49 35.54 -17.20
N PHE A 350 -1.51 35.01 -16.47
CA PHE A 350 -1.42 33.61 -16.07
C PHE A 350 -1.21 33.46 -14.55
N PRO A 351 -2.24 33.74 -13.71
CA PRO A 351 -2.11 33.70 -12.26
C PRO A 351 -1.69 32.32 -11.72
N ALA A 352 -2.00 31.24 -12.44
CA ALA A 352 -1.64 29.87 -12.06
C ALA A 352 -0.11 29.61 -12.01
N PHE A 353 0.70 30.50 -12.58
CA PHE A 353 2.18 30.39 -12.58
C PHE A 353 2.85 31.48 -11.75
N ALA A 354 2.08 32.27 -10.99
CA ALA A 354 2.58 33.41 -10.24
C ALA A 354 3.62 33.06 -9.17
N ASP A 355 3.58 31.82 -8.67
CA ASP A 355 4.46 31.31 -7.61
C ASP A 355 5.79 30.73 -8.13
N SER A 356 5.94 30.58 -9.44
CA SER A 356 7.20 30.14 -10.07
C SER A 356 8.29 31.19 -9.87
N LYS A 357 9.47 30.79 -9.38
CA LYS A 357 10.61 31.70 -9.11
C LYS A 357 11.93 30.94 -9.06
N ALA A 358 13.05 31.68 -9.04
CA ALA A 358 14.36 31.09 -8.79
C ALA A 358 14.50 30.64 -7.33
N SER A 359 15.05 29.44 -7.12
CA SER A 359 15.39 28.92 -5.78
C SER A 359 16.90 28.93 -5.52
N PHE A 360 17.72 28.84 -6.58
CA PHE A 360 19.18 29.00 -6.52
C PHE A 360 19.68 29.83 -7.69
N LEU A 361 20.59 30.76 -7.44
CA LEU A 361 21.27 31.58 -8.44
C LEU A 361 22.76 31.28 -8.45
N VAL A 362 23.42 31.52 -9.59
CA VAL A 362 24.86 31.75 -9.59
C VAL A 362 25.13 33.09 -8.92
N SER A 363 25.95 33.08 -7.86
CA SER A 363 26.27 34.25 -7.04
C SER A 363 26.76 35.43 -7.90
N GLY A 364 26.21 36.61 -7.66
CA GLY A 364 26.48 37.82 -8.45
C GLY A 364 25.79 37.88 -9.81
N SER A 365 24.84 36.99 -10.11
CA SER A 365 24.06 37.00 -11.35
C SER A 365 22.57 36.75 -11.12
N THR A 366 21.77 36.89 -12.17
CA THR A 366 20.35 36.50 -12.20
C THR A 366 20.12 35.13 -12.83
N ASN A 367 21.18 34.36 -13.10
CA ASN A 367 21.07 33.05 -13.72
C ASN A 367 20.59 32.02 -12.69
N ALA A 368 19.33 31.60 -12.83
CA ALA A 368 18.74 30.61 -11.96
C ALA A 368 19.20 29.20 -12.33
N VAL A 369 19.84 28.51 -11.40
CA VAL A 369 20.30 27.12 -11.51
C VAL A 369 19.42 26.16 -10.69
N GLY A 370 18.43 26.73 -10.01
CA GLY A 370 17.26 26.03 -9.49
C GLY A 370 16.04 26.93 -9.55
N VAL A 371 14.86 26.33 -9.73
CA VAL A 371 13.56 27.00 -9.71
C VAL A 371 12.60 26.28 -8.77
N SER A 372 11.55 26.98 -8.35
CA SER A 372 10.54 26.45 -7.44
C SER A 372 9.16 26.98 -7.76
N THR A 373 8.14 26.24 -7.34
CA THR A 373 6.74 26.68 -7.16
C THR A 373 6.35 26.50 -5.68
N GLY A 374 5.09 26.72 -5.33
CA GLY A 374 4.55 26.37 -4.00
C GLY A 374 4.46 24.86 -3.71
N SER A 375 4.71 24.00 -4.71
CA SER A 375 4.68 22.55 -4.56
C SER A 375 5.93 21.83 -5.05
N THR A 376 6.81 22.51 -5.77
CA THR A 376 7.93 21.86 -6.46
C THR A 376 9.24 22.61 -6.31
N GLN A 377 10.34 21.87 -6.35
CA GLN A 377 11.71 22.35 -6.49
C GLN A 377 12.34 21.59 -7.66
N LEU A 378 13.04 22.29 -8.56
CA LEU A 378 13.85 21.70 -9.63
C LEU A 378 15.25 22.28 -9.55
N TRP A 379 16.25 21.44 -9.30
CA TRP A 379 17.65 21.82 -9.20
C TRP A 379 18.45 21.24 -10.36
N GLY A 380 19.30 22.07 -10.98
CA GLY A 380 20.20 21.66 -12.07
C GLY A 380 21.51 21.04 -11.58
N PHE A 381 21.56 20.62 -10.33
CA PHE A 381 22.69 20.00 -9.64
C PHE A 381 22.17 18.90 -8.73
N GLY A 382 23.04 17.96 -8.36
CA GLY A 382 22.74 16.90 -7.41
C GLY A 382 23.40 17.11 -6.05
N LEU A 383 22.86 16.47 -5.00
CA LEU A 383 23.51 16.48 -3.68
C LEU A 383 24.84 15.72 -3.70
N GLU A 384 24.98 14.71 -4.56
CA GLU A 384 26.22 13.97 -4.82
C GLU A 384 27.36 14.87 -5.31
N ASN A 385 27.05 16.05 -5.82
CA ASN A 385 28.02 17.05 -6.27
C ASN A 385 28.36 18.11 -5.22
N ILE A 386 27.83 18.00 -3.99
CA ILE A 386 28.19 18.86 -2.87
C ILE A 386 29.12 18.08 -1.94
N ALA A 387 30.41 18.44 -1.91
CA ALA A 387 31.44 17.69 -1.18
C ALA A 387 31.16 17.62 0.33
N ASP A 388 30.76 18.74 0.94
CA ASP A 388 30.53 18.82 2.39
C ASP A 388 29.20 18.17 2.80
N ARG A 389 29.28 17.22 3.73
CA ARG A 389 28.12 16.45 4.22
C ARG A 389 27.12 17.31 4.97
N ALA A 390 27.59 18.23 5.82
CA ALA A 390 26.71 19.13 6.56
C ALA A 390 25.95 20.09 5.64
N THR A 391 26.61 20.53 4.56
CA THR A 391 26.00 21.33 3.50
C THR A 391 24.91 20.54 2.78
N ARG A 392 25.13 19.26 2.43
CA ARG A 392 24.07 18.41 1.83
C ARG A 392 22.82 18.35 2.72
N ALA A 393 23.01 18.08 4.01
CA ALA A 393 21.92 18.03 4.98
C ALA A 393 21.18 19.37 5.10
N THR A 394 21.92 20.49 5.10
CA THR A 394 21.34 21.83 5.17
C THR A 394 20.55 22.18 3.91
N VAL A 395 21.10 21.89 2.73
CA VAL A 395 20.47 22.18 1.43
C VAL A 395 19.17 21.38 1.28
N ILE A 396 19.19 20.07 1.57
CA ILE A 396 17.96 19.25 1.46
C ILE A 396 16.92 19.66 2.51
N ARG A 397 17.33 20.00 3.73
CA ARG A 397 16.44 20.51 4.78
C ARG A 397 15.76 21.81 4.36
N GLN A 398 16.51 22.77 3.80
CA GLN A 398 15.95 24.03 3.31
C GLN A 398 15.03 23.82 2.10
N GLY A 399 15.41 22.94 1.17
CA GLY A 399 14.59 22.58 0.01
C GLY A 399 13.24 22.00 0.42
N LEU A 400 13.25 20.96 1.26
CA LEU A 400 12.03 20.33 1.78
C LEU A 400 11.24 21.24 2.73
N GLY A 401 11.92 22.02 3.57
CA GLY A 401 11.30 23.02 4.44
C GLY A 401 10.53 24.08 3.65
N SER A 402 11.06 24.53 2.50
CA SER A 402 10.36 25.46 1.61
C SER A 402 9.06 24.88 1.01
N LEU A 403 8.93 23.55 0.99
CA LEU A 403 7.74 22.81 0.56
C LEU A 403 6.84 22.42 1.75
N GLY A 404 7.15 22.90 2.95
CA GLY A 404 6.43 22.64 4.20
C GLY A 404 6.76 21.30 4.84
N VAL A 405 7.90 20.70 4.56
CA VAL A 405 8.37 19.47 5.22
C VAL A 405 9.48 19.79 6.21
N ASP A 406 9.10 19.90 7.47
CA ASP A 406 10.02 20.11 8.59
C ASP A 406 10.63 18.79 9.11
N PRO A 407 11.79 18.84 9.80
CA PRO A 407 12.35 17.70 10.52
C PRO A 407 11.34 17.06 11.47
N TYR A 408 11.35 15.74 11.56
CA TYR A 408 10.46 14.98 12.44
C TYR A 408 11.11 13.64 12.82
N THR A 409 10.63 13.05 13.92
CA THR A 409 11.01 11.70 14.34
C THR A 409 9.76 10.83 14.40
N GLN A 410 9.89 9.56 14.02
CA GLN A 410 8.83 8.57 14.13
C GLN A 410 9.38 7.33 14.83
N THR A 411 8.57 6.73 15.69
CA THR A 411 8.88 5.45 16.35
C THR A 411 7.64 4.56 16.29
N THR A 412 7.84 3.28 16.01
CA THR A 412 6.76 2.29 16.02
C THR A 412 6.60 1.72 17.44
N GLY A 413 5.37 1.59 17.89
CA GLY A 413 5.02 0.97 19.17
C GLY A 413 4.12 -0.24 18.95
N GLY A 414 4.37 -1.32 19.69
CA GLY A 414 3.48 -2.47 19.73
C GLY A 414 2.44 -2.33 20.84
N VAL A 415 1.20 -2.73 20.56
CA VAL A 415 0.18 -2.98 21.59
C VAL A 415 0.04 -4.49 21.73
N ALA A 416 0.20 -5.00 22.94
CA ALA A 416 0.09 -6.43 23.22
C ALA A 416 -0.77 -6.67 24.47
N GLY A 417 -1.48 -7.80 24.49
CA GLY A 417 -2.18 -8.32 25.66
C GLY A 417 -1.74 -9.76 25.90
N ALA A 418 -1.67 -10.17 27.16
CA ALA A 418 -1.36 -11.55 27.54
C ALA A 418 -2.62 -12.23 28.07
N VAL A 419 -2.93 -13.42 27.57
CA VAL A 419 -3.93 -14.31 28.20
C VAL A 419 -3.19 -15.13 29.26
N PRO A 420 -3.55 -15.01 30.56
CA PRO A 420 -2.92 -15.81 31.60
C PRO A 420 -3.36 -17.28 31.50
N ALA A 421 -2.43 -18.20 31.79
CA ALA A 421 -2.73 -19.63 31.89
C ALA A 421 -3.83 -19.86 32.94
N THR A 422 -4.99 -20.33 32.49
CA THR A 422 -6.20 -20.48 33.30
C THR A 422 -6.76 -21.88 33.14
N LEU A 423 -6.95 -22.59 34.25
CA LEU A 423 -7.82 -23.77 34.37
C LEU A 423 -8.84 -23.51 35.48
N GLY A 424 -10.10 -23.34 35.10
CA GLY A 424 -11.21 -23.12 36.02
C GLY A 424 -12.18 -24.29 35.96
N LEU A 425 -12.41 -24.93 37.11
CA LEU A 425 -13.42 -25.96 37.28
C LEU A 425 -14.32 -25.58 38.45
N THR A 426 -15.61 -25.37 38.19
CA THR A 426 -16.62 -25.15 39.23
C THR A 426 -17.69 -26.21 39.12
N LEU A 427 -17.94 -26.94 40.21
CA LEU A 427 -18.96 -27.99 40.25
C LEU A 427 -20.33 -27.42 40.67
N GLY A 428 -21.39 -27.93 40.07
CA GLY A 428 -22.77 -27.67 40.46
C GLY A 428 -23.20 -28.48 41.68
N ALA A 429 -24.51 -28.57 41.91
CA ALA A 429 -25.06 -29.35 43.00
C ALA A 429 -24.68 -30.84 42.90
N ASN A 430 -24.48 -31.50 44.04
CA ASN A 430 -24.16 -32.92 44.11
C ASN A 430 -25.24 -33.78 43.42
N ALA A 431 -24.80 -34.74 42.60
CA ALA A 431 -25.70 -35.72 42.01
C ALA A 431 -26.35 -36.59 43.12
N SER A 432 -27.64 -36.89 42.97
CA SER A 432 -28.38 -37.75 43.90
C SER A 432 -29.20 -38.77 43.14
N PHE A 433 -29.04 -40.05 43.49
CA PHE A 433 -29.82 -41.16 42.92
C PHE A 433 -31.22 -41.30 43.55
N GLY A 434 -31.51 -40.54 44.61
CA GLY A 434 -32.72 -40.74 45.42
C GLY A 434 -32.66 -42.03 46.25
N GLY A 435 -33.82 -42.58 46.60
CA GLY A 435 -33.92 -43.81 47.39
C GLY A 435 -33.73 -45.06 46.54
N PHE A 436 -32.86 -45.97 46.97
CA PHE A 436 -32.72 -47.29 46.38
C PHE A 436 -33.81 -48.25 46.90
N THR A 437 -34.55 -48.90 46.00
CA THR A 437 -35.56 -49.92 46.32
C THR A 437 -34.90 -51.28 46.54
N PRO A 438 -35.00 -51.90 47.73
CA PRO A 438 -34.51 -53.26 47.97
C PRO A 438 -35.31 -54.31 47.17
N GLY A 439 -34.65 -55.39 46.77
CA GLY A 439 -35.33 -56.56 46.18
C GLY A 439 -35.80 -56.39 44.73
N VAL A 440 -35.33 -55.37 44.01
CA VAL A 440 -35.72 -55.11 42.61
C VAL A 440 -34.48 -54.75 41.79
N THR A 441 -34.30 -55.42 40.65
CA THR A 441 -33.27 -55.01 39.68
C THR A 441 -33.65 -53.67 39.04
N LYS A 442 -32.83 -52.64 39.24
CA LYS A 442 -33.04 -51.31 38.65
C LYS A 442 -31.72 -50.57 38.45
N THR A 443 -31.60 -49.88 37.32
CA THR A 443 -30.54 -48.90 37.07
C THR A 443 -31.02 -47.52 37.49
N TYR A 444 -30.30 -46.90 38.41
CA TYR A 444 -30.52 -45.53 38.85
C TYR A 444 -29.58 -44.62 38.08
N THR A 445 -30.07 -43.46 37.65
CA THR A 445 -29.28 -42.44 36.98
C THR A 445 -29.33 -41.16 37.80
N ALA A 446 -28.21 -40.44 37.81
CA ALA A 446 -28.10 -39.11 38.40
C ALA A 446 -27.13 -38.29 37.54
N ALA A 447 -27.15 -36.97 37.67
CA ALA A 447 -26.18 -36.12 37.00
C ALA A 447 -25.83 -34.92 37.88
N MET A 448 -24.64 -34.37 37.66
CA MET A 448 -24.28 -33.04 38.11
C MET A 448 -23.72 -32.21 36.96
N THR A 449 -23.55 -30.92 37.17
CA THR A 449 -22.95 -30.01 36.19
C THR A 449 -21.56 -29.56 36.61
N ALA A 450 -20.74 -29.17 35.65
CA ALA A 450 -19.48 -28.48 35.87
C ALA A 450 -19.34 -27.33 34.87
N ASN A 451 -18.84 -26.18 35.32
CA ASN A 451 -18.40 -25.09 34.47
C ASN A 451 -16.89 -25.19 34.24
N VAL A 452 -16.48 -25.25 32.97
CA VAL A 452 -15.08 -25.37 32.55
C VAL A 452 -14.61 -24.10 31.83
N ILE A 453 -13.46 -23.59 32.26
CA ILE A 453 -12.72 -22.50 31.61
C ILE A 453 -11.28 -22.97 31.39
N SER A 454 -10.78 -22.89 30.16
CA SER A 454 -9.37 -23.18 29.85
C SER A 454 -8.83 -22.21 28.79
N SER A 455 -7.64 -21.65 29.04
CA SER A 455 -6.88 -20.90 28.03
C SER A 455 -5.82 -21.75 27.31
N ALA A 456 -5.65 -23.01 27.71
CA ALA A 456 -4.58 -23.88 27.25
C ALA A 456 -4.84 -24.45 25.84
N GLY A 457 -3.79 -24.99 25.21
CA GLY A 457 -3.88 -25.65 23.90
C GLY A 457 -4.66 -26.97 23.94
N ASP A 458 -4.79 -27.57 25.12
CA ASP A 458 -5.64 -28.73 25.39
C ASP A 458 -6.21 -28.68 26.82
N ALA A 459 -7.27 -29.44 27.09
CA ALA A 459 -7.71 -29.72 28.46
C ALA A 459 -8.49 -31.04 28.52
N THR A 460 -8.45 -31.73 29.67
CA THR A 460 -9.24 -32.94 29.93
C THR A 460 -9.89 -32.85 31.30
N LEU A 461 -11.20 -33.07 31.35
CA LEU A 461 -11.97 -33.24 32.59
C LEU A 461 -12.11 -34.74 32.89
N THR A 462 -11.66 -35.18 34.06
CA THR A 462 -11.78 -36.56 34.55
C THR A 462 -12.46 -36.64 35.90
N VAL A 463 -13.06 -37.79 36.19
CA VAL A 463 -13.64 -38.13 37.50
C VAL A 463 -13.01 -39.43 37.99
N ALA A 464 -12.54 -39.44 39.24
CA ALA A 464 -11.95 -40.64 39.85
C ALA A 464 -12.46 -40.84 41.28
N ASP A 465 -12.58 -42.10 41.70
CA ASP A 465 -12.71 -42.44 43.12
C ASP A 465 -11.30 -42.56 43.74
N PRO A 466 -10.88 -41.64 44.63
CA PRO A 466 -9.58 -41.72 45.27
C PRO A 466 -9.52 -42.76 46.40
N SER A 467 -10.64 -43.39 46.75
CA SER A 467 -10.73 -44.32 47.88
C SER A 467 -9.98 -45.62 47.61
N THR A 468 -9.16 -46.04 48.57
CA THR A 468 -8.54 -47.37 48.60
C THR A 468 -9.43 -48.45 49.22
N ASN A 469 -10.53 -48.04 49.87
CA ASN A 469 -11.55 -48.94 50.41
C ASN A 469 -12.76 -49.00 49.46
N HIS A 470 -13.08 -50.19 48.96
CA HIS A 470 -14.15 -50.44 47.98
C HIS A 470 -14.17 -49.39 46.85
N THR A 471 -13.05 -49.30 46.13
CA THR A 471 -12.86 -48.39 44.98
C THR A 471 -13.97 -48.58 43.96
N ASP A 472 -14.51 -47.48 43.46
CA ASP A 472 -15.61 -47.40 42.48
C ASP A 472 -16.96 -47.90 43.01
N HIS A 473 -17.13 -48.15 44.31
CA HIS A 473 -18.41 -48.56 44.89
C HIS A 473 -18.95 -47.53 45.89
N LEU A 474 -20.27 -47.26 45.84
CA LEU A 474 -20.93 -46.48 46.89
C LEU A 474 -20.91 -47.26 48.21
N VAL A 475 -20.60 -46.56 49.31
CA VAL A 475 -20.43 -47.17 50.64
C VAL A 475 -21.43 -46.63 51.66
N ASN A 476 -21.86 -47.50 52.57
CA ASN A 476 -22.67 -47.21 53.76
C ASN A 476 -21.96 -47.80 55.00
N GLY A 477 -21.05 -47.00 55.58
CA GLY A 477 -20.14 -47.45 56.64
C GLY A 477 -19.17 -48.53 56.12
N SER A 478 -19.16 -49.70 56.76
CA SER A 478 -18.36 -50.87 56.34
C SER A 478 -18.99 -51.70 55.22
N PHE A 479 -20.17 -51.31 54.72
CA PHE A 479 -20.88 -52.02 53.65
C PHE A 479 -20.76 -51.25 52.34
N PHE A 480 -20.79 -51.94 51.21
CA PHE A 480 -20.69 -51.35 49.87
C PHE A 480 -21.68 -52.03 48.92
N LEU A 481 -22.05 -51.32 47.85
CA LEU A 481 -22.89 -51.90 46.81
C LEU A 481 -22.08 -52.86 45.93
N PRO A 482 -22.59 -54.06 45.59
CA PRO A 482 -21.86 -55.01 44.76
C PRO A 482 -21.55 -54.52 43.35
N GLN A 483 -22.39 -53.65 42.78
CA GLN A 483 -22.19 -53.06 41.46
C GLN A 483 -21.42 -51.74 41.57
N PRO A 484 -20.45 -51.49 40.66
CA PRO A 484 -19.70 -50.25 40.67
C PRO A 484 -20.57 -49.06 40.27
N LEU A 485 -20.16 -47.88 40.71
CA LEU A 485 -20.65 -46.58 40.30
C LEU A 485 -20.15 -46.30 38.87
N GLY A 486 -21.07 -46.15 37.92
CA GLY A 486 -20.76 -45.72 36.57
C GLY A 486 -20.59 -44.20 36.47
N GLY A 487 -19.81 -43.74 35.47
CA GLY A 487 -19.53 -42.32 35.24
C GLY A 487 -18.13 -41.86 35.65
N LEU A 488 -17.24 -42.79 36.00
CA LEU A 488 -15.83 -42.52 36.31
C LEU A 488 -14.96 -42.61 35.04
N GLY A 489 -13.85 -41.87 35.02
CA GLY A 489 -12.93 -41.78 33.88
C GLY A 489 -12.94 -40.42 33.19
N VAL A 490 -12.63 -40.41 31.88
CA VAL A 490 -12.62 -39.19 31.06
C VAL A 490 -14.06 -38.77 30.77
N VAL A 491 -14.39 -37.54 31.16
CA VAL A 491 -15.70 -36.93 30.88
C VAL A 491 -15.68 -36.21 29.55
N LYS A 492 -14.67 -35.35 29.33
CA LYS A 492 -14.58 -34.51 28.14
C LYS A 492 -13.14 -34.08 27.89
N THR A 493 -12.78 -34.01 26.62
CA THR A 493 -11.51 -33.48 26.13
C THR A 493 -11.75 -32.23 25.28
N TYR A 494 -10.80 -31.31 25.32
CA TYR A 494 -10.78 -30.07 24.54
C TYR A 494 -9.48 -30.01 23.73
N ALA A 495 -9.60 -29.70 22.44
CA ALA A 495 -8.46 -29.54 21.53
C ALA A 495 -8.01 -28.06 21.39
N GLY A 496 -8.47 -27.19 22.28
CA GLY A 496 -8.15 -25.77 22.30
C GLY A 496 -8.90 -25.03 23.44
N PRO A 497 -8.72 -23.71 23.54
CA PRO A 497 -9.32 -22.89 24.59
C PRO A 497 -10.84 -23.00 24.64
N VAL A 498 -11.41 -22.94 25.84
CA VAL A 498 -12.85 -23.00 26.07
C VAL A 498 -13.25 -22.00 27.17
N SER A 499 -14.40 -21.36 27.00
CA SER A 499 -14.93 -20.38 27.95
C SER A 499 -16.35 -20.76 28.37
N ASN A 500 -16.54 -20.92 29.68
CA ASN A 500 -17.83 -21.19 30.32
C ASN A 500 -18.59 -22.37 29.72
N ASP A 501 -17.89 -23.46 29.41
CA ASP A 501 -18.55 -24.66 28.90
C ASP A 501 -19.23 -25.41 30.04
N ALA A 502 -20.55 -25.55 29.91
CA ALA A 502 -21.40 -26.26 30.87
C ALA A 502 -21.41 -27.76 30.53
N VAL A 503 -20.65 -28.54 31.30
CA VAL A 503 -20.53 -29.99 31.13
C VAL A 503 -21.52 -30.71 32.05
N THR A 504 -22.31 -31.62 31.48
CA THR A 504 -23.14 -32.55 32.26
C THR A 504 -22.32 -33.82 32.53
N ILE A 505 -22.24 -34.22 33.80
CA ILE A 505 -21.51 -35.40 34.25
C ILE A 505 -22.53 -36.46 34.71
N PRO A 506 -22.80 -37.49 33.89
CA PRO A 506 -23.76 -38.53 34.23
C PRO A 506 -23.14 -39.59 35.15
N PHE A 507 -23.92 -40.06 36.12
CA PHE A 507 -23.60 -41.20 36.97
C PHE A 507 -24.69 -42.27 36.88
N THR A 508 -24.30 -43.53 37.04
CA THR A 508 -25.24 -44.66 37.07
C THR A 508 -24.93 -45.58 38.24
N GLN A 509 -25.97 -46.15 38.84
CA GLN A 509 -25.82 -47.19 39.86
C GLN A 509 -26.82 -48.30 39.57
N VAL A 510 -26.32 -49.51 39.32
CA VAL A 510 -27.17 -50.70 39.22
C VAL A 510 -27.37 -51.29 40.60
N ILE A 511 -28.61 -51.66 40.92
CA ILE A 511 -28.95 -52.50 42.06
C ILE A 511 -29.65 -53.73 41.50
N ASN A 512 -29.15 -54.93 41.79
CA ASN A 512 -29.82 -56.18 41.40
C ASN A 512 -30.85 -56.61 42.44
N GLN A 513 -31.79 -57.46 42.03
CA GLN A 513 -32.81 -58.06 42.90
C GLN A 513 -32.22 -58.73 44.15
N THR A 514 -31.01 -59.29 44.06
CA THR A 514 -30.34 -60.02 45.14
C THR A 514 -29.30 -59.19 45.90
N ASP A 515 -29.09 -57.91 45.55
CA ASP A 515 -28.11 -57.07 46.23
C ASP A 515 -28.62 -56.66 47.62
N GLY A 516 -27.80 -56.89 48.65
CA GLY A 516 -28.12 -56.53 50.02
C GLY A 516 -28.04 -55.01 50.22
N LEU A 517 -29.18 -54.39 50.59
CA LEU A 517 -29.24 -52.97 50.94
C LEU A 517 -29.37 -52.79 52.46
N ARG A 518 -28.38 -52.13 53.06
CA ARG A 518 -28.41 -51.68 54.45
C ARG A 518 -29.12 -50.34 54.54
N THR A 519 -30.00 -50.17 55.54
CA THR A 519 -30.60 -48.86 55.85
C THR A 519 -29.51 -47.81 56.07
N GLY A 520 -29.68 -46.63 55.46
CA GLY A 520 -28.73 -45.52 55.54
C GLY A 520 -28.33 -45.00 54.16
N ALA A 521 -27.42 -44.03 54.13
CA ALA A 521 -26.94 -43.43 52.90
C ALA A 521 -25.76 -44.22 52.33
N TYR A 522 -25.85 -44.58 51.05
CA TYR A 522 -24.72 -45.03 50.26
C TYR A 522 -24.15 -43.82 49.52
N SER A 523 -22.88 -43.50 49.76
CA SER A 523 -22.25 -42.30 49.19
C SER A 523 -20.79 -42.55 48.83
N LYS A 524 -20.24 -41.66 48.00
CA LYS A 524 -18.81 -41.61 47.67
C LYS A 524 -18.38 -40.16 47.48
N THR A 525 -17.16 -39.84 47.90
CA THR A 525 -16.48 -38.59 47.53
C THR A 525 -15.61 -38.86 46.32
N LEU A 526 -15.85 -38.14 45.22
CA LEU A 526 -15.09 -38.26 43.98
C LEU A 526 -14.16 -37.07 43.78
N THR A 527 -13.06 -37.29 43.05
CA THR A 527 -12.14 -36.23 42.63
C THR A 527 -12.42 -35.88 41.18
N PHE A 528 -12.68 -34.60 40.91
CA PHE A 528 -12.85 -34.05 39.56
C PHE A 528 -11.60 -33.28 39.19
N THR A 529 -10.93 -33.68 38.11
CA THR A 529 -9.66 -33.07 37.69
C THR A 529 -9.82 -32.46 36.32
N LEU A 530 -9.52 -31.17 36.21
CA LEU A 530 -9.28 -30.51 34.93
C LEU A 530 -7.76 -30.35 34.76
N SER A 531 -7.20 -30.97 33.73
CA SER A 531 -5.75 -30.95 33.48
C SER A 531 -5.44 -30.60 32.03
N THR A 532 -4.25 -30.04 31.80
CA THR A 532 -3.68 -29.75 30.48
C THR A 532 -2.28 -30.35 30.37
N THR A 533 -1.88 -30.77 29.18
CA THR A 533 -0.50 -31.10 28.81
C THR A 533 0.18 -29.99 28.00
N SER A 534 -0.59 -28.98 27.58
CA SER A 534 -0.14 -27.85 26.75
C SER A 534 -0.59 -26.50 27.36
N PRO A 535 -0.03 -26.09 28.52
CA PRO A 535 -0.49 -24.96 29.33
C PRO A 535 -0.29 -23.56 28.73
#